data_AF-E4XFX5-F1
#
_entry.id   AF-E4XFX5-F1
#
_cell.length_a   1.000
_cell.length_b   1.000
_cell.length_c   1.000
_cell.angle_alpha   90.00
_cell.angle_beta   90.00
_cell.angle_gamma   90.00
#
_symmetry.space_group_name_H-M   'P 1'
#
loop_
_entity.id
_entity.type
_entity.pdbx_description
1 polymer ?
#
loop_
_entity_poly.entity_id
_entity_poly.type
_entity_poly.pdbx_seq_one_letter_code
_entity_poly.pdbx_strand_id
1 'polypeptide(L)'
;MISRVALAAPRVATRVAMRPLAVSAQARDIDTAAKFIGAGAATVGVAGSGAGIGTVFGSLIIGYARNPSLKAQLFSYAILGFALSEAMGLFCLMVAFLILFAL
;
A
#
# COMPACT_ATOMS: atom_id res chain seq x y z
N MET A 1 34.99 39.83 73.01
CA MET A 1 33.80 38.94 73.02
C MET A 1 32.67 39.70 72.35
N ILE A 2 32.57 39.69 71.02
CA ILE A 2 31.97 38.66 70.15
C ILE A 2 30.45 38.60 70.34
N SER A 3 29.70 39.19 69.41
CA SER A 3 28.65 38.44 68.72
C SER A 3 28.35 39.13 67.39
N ARG A 4 28.81 38.51 66.30
CA ARG A 4 28.62 38.99 64.92
C ARG A 4 27.19 38.68 64.50
N VAL A 5 26.46 39.71 64.07
CA VAL A 5 25.18 39.57 63.37
C VAL A 5 25.41 38.74 62.10
N ALA A 6 24.85 37.52 62.09
CA ALA A 6 24.89 36.64 60.94
C ALA A 6 23.90 37.14 59.88
N LEU A 7 24.42 37.79 58.84
CA LEU A 7 23.70 38.12 57.61
C LEU A 7 23.21 36.81 56.97
N ALA A 8 21.90 36.58 56.99
CA ALA A 8 21.26 35.49 56.27
C ALA A 8 21.33 35.80 54.76
N ALA A 9 22.29 35.19 54.07
CA ALA A 9 22.36 35.23 52.62
C ALA A 9 21.11 34.55 52.02
N PRO A 10 20.48 35.11 50.98
CA PRO A 10 19.43 34.41 50.26
C PRO A 10 20.12 33.24 49.54
N ARG A 11 19.87 32.01 50.00
CA ARG A 11 20.30 30.82 49.27
C ARG A 11 19.51 30.81 47.96
N VAL A 12 20.16 31.24 46.88
CA VAL A 12 19.67 31.08 45.51
C VAL A 12 19.51 29.58 45.29
N ALA A 13 18.29 29.09 45.45
CA ALA A 13 17.93 27.74 45.07
C ALA A 13 18.03 27.71 43.54
N THR A 14 19.16 27.25 43.02
CA THR A 14 19.36 27.00 41.60
C THR A 14 18.38 25.91 41.19
N ARG A 15 17.17 26.30 40.77
CA ARG A 15 16.27 25.39 40.06
C ARG A 15 17.00 25.04 38.77
N VAL A 16 17.57 23.83 38.72
CA VAL A 16 17.99 23.22 37.46
C VAL A 16 16.73 23.18 36.60
N ALA A 17 16.66 24.06 35.61
CA ALA A 17 15.60 24.04 34.62
C ALA A 17 15.77 22.73 33.85
N MET A 18 15.02 21.72 34.24
CA MET A 18 14.89 20.47 33.49
C MET A 18 14.26 20.86 32.15
N ARG A 19 15.10 21.14 31.14
CA ARG A 19 14.64 21.34 29.77
C ARG A 19 14.04 19.99 29.35
N PRO A 20 12.71 19.90 29.10
CA PRO A 20 12.18 18.68 28.53
C PRO A 20 12.89 18.48 27.19
N LEU A 21 13.32 17.24 26.92
CA LEU A 21 13.88 16.88 25.63
C LEU A 21 12.79 17.13 24.58
N ALA A 22 13.00 18.15 23.74
CA ALA A 22 12.11 18.43 22.62
C ALA A 22 12.33 17.34 21.57
N VAL A 23 11.36 16.44 21.43
CA VAL A 23 11.37 15.43 20.38
C VAL A 23 10.77 16.05 19.12
N SER A 24 11.42 15.85 17.97
CA SER A 24 10.90 16.31 16.68
C SER A 24 9.55 15.66 16.35
N ALA A 25 8.66 16.40 15.70
CA ALA A 25 7.38 15.86 15.22
C ALA A 25 7.59 14.64 14.30
N GLN A 26 6.67 13.69 14.35
CA GLN A 26 6.68 12.48 13.51
C GLN A 26 6.54 12.86 12.02
N ALA A 27 7.53 12.56 11.19
CA ALA A 27 7.48 12.82 9.75
C ALA A 27 6.55 11.82 9.03
N ARG A 28 5.33 12.26 8.72
CA ARG A 28 4.27 11.47 8.04
C ARG A 28 4.46 11.36 6.52
N ASP A 29 5.40 12.11 5.97
CA ASP A 29 5.61 12.22 4.52
C ASP A 29 6.17 10.92 3.93
N ILE A 30 7.03 10.22 4.67
CA ILE A 30 7.63 8.94 4.24
C ILE A 30 6.56 7.86 4.12
N ASP A 31 5.61 7.81 5.05
CA ASP A 31 4.50 6.85 5.02
C ASP A 31 3.63 7.07 3.77
N THR A 32 3.40 8.33 3.41
CA THR A 32 2.60 8.70 2.24
C THR A 32 3.33 8.40 0.94
N ALA A 33 4.64 8.68 0.86
CA ALA A 33 5.48 8.30 -0.27
C ALA A 33 5.53 6.77 -0.46
N ALA A 34 5.67 6.01 0.63
CA ALA A 34 5.66 4.55 0.61
C ALA A 34 4.32 3.99 0.11
N LYS A 35 3.19 4.59 0.48
CA LYS A 35 1.86 4.19 -0.04
C LYS A 35 1.75 4.37 -1.54
N PHE A 36 2.20 5.50 -2.10
CA PHE A 36 2.14 5.71 -3.55
C PHE A 36 3.04 4.73 -4.32
N ILE A 37 4.24 4.46 -3.81
CA ILE A 37 5.14 3.48 -4.43
C ILE A 37 4.55 2.07 -4.33
N GLY A 38 4.06 1.68 -3.15
CA GLY A 38 3.48 0.36 -2.90
C GLY A 38 2.21 0.11 -3.72
N ALA A 39 1.32 1.10 -3.79
CA ALA A 39 0.11 1.04 -4.61
C ALA A 39 0.47 0.93 -6.10
N GLY A 40 1.42 1.72 -6.59
CA GLY A 40 1.92 1.63 -7.97
C GLY A 40 2.51 0.26 -8.28
N ALA A 41 3.38 -0.26 -7.41
CA ALA A 41 3.97 -1.59 -7.57
C ALA A 41 2.91 -2.71 -7.56
N ALA A 42 1.88 -2.58 -6.73
CA ALA A 42 0.78 -3.54 -6.69
C ALA A 42 0.04 -3.63 -8.03
N THR A 43 -0.15 -2.52 -8.77
CA THR A 43 -0.87 -2.54 -10.06
C THR A 43 -0.21 -3.36 -11.16
N VAL A 44 1.08 -3.70 -11.04
CA VAL A 44 1.80 -4.51 -12.04
C VAL A 44 1.14 -5.88 -12.23
N GLY A 45 0.46 -6.42 -11.19
CA GLY A 45 -0.26 -7.69 -11.29
C GLY A 45 -1.40 -7.69 -12.33
N VAL A 46 -1.93 -6.52 -12.71
CA VAL A 46 -2.96 -6.40 -13.77
C VAL A 46 -2.41 -6.82 -15.14
N ALA A 47 -1.11 -6.66 -15.39
CA ALA A 47 -0.48 -7.13 -16.62
C ALA A 47 -0.64 -8.66 -16.80
N GLY A 48 -0.62 -9.42 -15.71
CA GLY A 48 -0.87 -10.87 -15.73
C GLY A 48 -2.30 -11.22 -16.15
N SER A 49 -3.28 -10.43 -15.71
CA SER A 49 -4.68 -10.57 -16.15
C SER A 49 -4.80 -10.28 -17.65
N GLY A 50 -4.22 -9.18 -18.14
CA GLY A 50 -4.21 -8.84 -19.57
C GLY A 50 -3.58 -9.93 -20.44
N ALA A 51 -2.44 -10.48 -20.01
CA ALA A 51 -1.81 -11.62 -20.67
C ALA A 51 -2.71 -12.87 -20.66
N GLY A 52 -3.33 -13.18 -19.52
CA GLY A 52 -4.27 -14.29 -19.38
C GLY A 52 -5.44 -14.20 -20.36
N ILE A 53 -6.10 -13.04 -20.41
CA ILE A 53 -7.21 -12.76 -21.34
C ILE A 53 -6.76 -12.95 -22.79
N GLY A 54 -5.60 -12.41 -23.17
CA GLY A 54 -5.03 -12.59 -24.51
C GLY A 54 -4.82 -14.05 -24.88
N THR A 55 -4.32 -14.87 -23.95
CA THR A 55 -4.12 -16.31 -24.18
C THR A 55 -5.43 -17.09 -24.29
N VAL A 56 -6.44 -16.74 -23.48
CA VAL A 56 -7.77 -17.37 -23.49
C VAL A 56 -8.46 -17.10 -24.83
N PHE A 57 -8.53 -15.84 -25.26
CA PHE A 57 -9.14 -15.49 -26.54
C PHE A 57 -8.32 -15.96 -27.74
N GLY A 58 -6.99 -15.94 -27.66
CA GLY A 58 -6.12 -16.51 -28.71
C GLY A 58 -6.38 -18.01 -28.91
N SER A 59 -6.48 -18.76 -27.82
CA SER A 59 -6.79 -20.20 -27.86
C SER A 59 -8.22 -20.47 -28.33
N LEU A 60 -9.18 -19.59 -27.99
CA LEU A 60 -10.55 -19.68 -28.49
C LEU A 60 -10.61 -19.54 -30.02
N ILE A 61 -9.92 -18.56 -30.60
CA ILE A 61 -9.92 -18.34 -32.06
C ILE A 61 -9.32 -19.55 -32.78
N ILE A 62 -8.18 -20.07 -32.28
CA ILE A 62 -7.54 -21.26 -32.84
C ILE A 62 -8.46 -22.48 -32.70
N GLY A 63 -9.12 -22.65 -31.56
CA GLY A 63 -10.08 -23.73 -31.31
C GLY A 63 -11.31 -23.65 -32.23
N TYR A 64 -11.85 -22.44 -32.42
CA TYR A 64 -12.98 -22.17 -33.31
C TYR A 64 -12.62 -22.45 -34.78
N ALA A 65 -11.42 -22.05 -35.22
CA ALA A 65 -10.94 -22.30 -36.57
C ALA A 65 -10.79 -23.80 -36.88
N ARG A 66 -10.49 -24.62 -35.87
CA ARG A 66 -10.34 -26.08 -36.03
C ARG A 66 -11.68 -26.81 -36.08
N ASN A 67 -12.62 -26.46 -35.19
CA ASN A 67 -13.89 -27.16 -35.06
C ASN A 67 -15.05 -26.17 -34.75
N PRO A 68 -15.66 -25.55 -35.78
CA PRO A 68 -16.69 -24.53 -35.60
C PRO A 68 -18.02 -25.08 -35.03
N SER A 69 -18.24 -26.40 -35.06
CA SER A 69 -19.41 -27.05 -34.46
C SER A 69 -19.48 -26.92 -32.95
N LEU A 70 -18.32 -26.85 -32.27
CA LEU A 70 -18.22 -26.77 -30.80
C LEU A 70 -18.24 -25.33 -30.27
N LYS A 71 -18.57 -24.34 -31.11
CA LYS A 71 -18.43 -22.91 -30.80
C LYS A 71 -19.09 -22.47 -29.49
N ALA A 72 -20.30 -22.96 -29.21
CA ALA A 72 -21.09 -22.49 -28.08
C ALA A 72 -20.45 -22.94 -26.76
N GLN A 73 -19.96 -24.18 -26.71
CA GLN A 73 -19.28 -24.72 -25.55
C GLN A 73 -17.90 -24.09 -25.35
N LEU A 74 -17.12 -23.94 -26.43
CA LEU A 74 -15.81 -23.27 -26.38
C LEU A 74 -15.93 -21.82 -25.93
N PHE A 75 -16.96 -21.10 -26.41
CA PHE A 75 -17.22 -19.72 -25.99
C PHE A 75 -17.57 -19.64 -24.50
N SER A 76 -18.43 -20.54 -23.99
CA SER A 76 -18.73 -20.60 -22.56
C SER A 76 -17.49 -20.83 -21.69
N TYR A 77 -16.58 -21.72 -22.11
CA TYR A 77 -15.31 -21.94 -21.41
C TYR A 77 -14.36 -20.73 -21.51
N ALA A 78 -14.31 -20.06 -22.65
CA ALA A 78 -13.51 -18.86 -22.81
C ALA A 78 -14.02 -17.71 -21.93
N ILE A 79 -15.33 -17.51 -21.82
CA ILE A 79 -15.92 -16.51 -20.92
C ILE A 79 -15.66 -16.86 -19.46
N LEU A 80 -15.72 -18.14 -19.08
CA LEU A 80 -15.33 -18.58 -17.74
C LEU A 80 -13.85 -18.27 -17.46
N GLY A 81 -12.96 -18.58 -18.39
CA GLY A 81 -11.53 -18.27 -18.28
C GLY A 81 -11.24 -16.77 -18.22
N PHE A 82 -11.94 -15.98 -19.04
CA PHE A 82 -11.91 -14.51 -19.01
C PHE A 82 -12.34 -13.99 -17.64
N ALA A 83 -13.49 -14.45 -17.11
CA ALA A 83 -14.00 -14.00 -15.82
C ALA A 83 -13.04 -14.32 -14.67
N LEU A 84 -12.41 -15.50 -14.68
CA LEU A 84 -11.39 -15.87 -13.68
C LEU A 84 -10.13 -15.02 -13.80
N SER A 85 -9.69 -14.72 -15.03
CA SER A 85 -8.53 -13.86 -15.27
C SER A 85 -8.78 -12.41 -14.83
N GLU A 86 -9.97 -11.88 -15.12
CA GLU A 86 -10.44 -10.57 -14.66
C GLU A 86 -10.58 -10.52 -13.13
N ALA A 87 -11.13 -11.57 -12.51
CA ALA A 87 -11.25 -11.62 -11.05
C ALA A 87 -9.89 -11.46 -10.35
N MET A 88 -8.83 -12.06 -10.89
CA MET A 88 -7.46 -11.88 -10.37
C MET A 88 -6.91 -10.47 -10.64
N GLY A 89 -7.20 -9.89 -11.80
CA GLY A 89 -6.82 -8.51 -12.12
C GLY A 89 -7.50 -7.49 -11.20
N LEU A 90 -8.80 -7.63 -10.98
CA LEU A 90 -9.58 -6.80 -10.07
C LEU A 90 -9.18 -7.02 -8.61
N PHE A 91 -8.83 -8.24 -8.22
CA PHE A 91 -8.29 -8.51 -6.88
C PHE A 91 -6.97 -7.76 -6.65
N CYS A 92 -6.09 -7.75 -7.65
CA CYS A 92 -4.85 -6.98 -7.62
C CYS A 92 -5.11 -5.46 -7.51
N LEU A 93 -6.05 -4.92 -8.29
CA LEU A 93 -6.45 -3.51 -8.18
C LEU A 93 -7.11 -3.17 -6.84
N MET A 94 -7.91 -4.08 -6.29
CA MET A 94 -8.51 -3.92 -4.98
C MET A 94 -7.42 -3.71 -3.92
N VAL A 95 -6.38 -4.55 -3.93
CA VAL A 95 -5.25 -4.39 -3.00
C VAL A 95 -4.50 -3.08 -3.23
N ALA A 96 -4.28 -2.69 -4.49
CA ALA A 96 -3.65 -1.41 -4.81
C ALA A 96 -4.45 -0.21 -4.25
N PHE A 97 -5.79 -0.23 -4.37
CA PHE A 97 -6.65 0.80 -3.79
C PHE A 97 -6.72 0.76 -2.27
N LEU A 98 -6.65 -0.42 -1.65
CA LEU A 98 -6.53 -0.53 -0.20
C LEU A 98 -5.24 0.12 0.31
N ILE A 99 -4.11 -0.09 -0.38
CA ILE A 99 -2.83 0.54 -0.05
C ILE A 99 -2.90 2.07 -0.23
N LEU A 100 -3.61 2.54 -1.24
CA LEU A 100 -3.63 3.96 -1.59
C LEU A 100 -4.62 4.78 -0.74
N PHE A 101 -5.76 4.20 -0.34
CA PHE A 101 -6.85 4.94 0.31
C PHE A 101 -7.21 4.47 1.72
N ALA A 102 -6.91 3.23 2.10
CA ALA A 102 -7.38 2.65 3.37
C ALA A 102 -6.26 2.43 4.38
N LEU A 103 -5.09 1.95 3.93
CA LEU A 103 -3.87 1.78 4.71
C LEU A 103 -3.12 3.09 4.78
#